data_AF-A0A5K1ACE1-F1
#
_entry.id   AF-A0A5K1ACE1-F1
#
_cell.length_a   1.000
_cell.length_b   1.000
_cell.length_c   1.000
_cell.angle_alpha   90.00
_cell.angle_beta   90.00
_cell.angle_gamma   90.00
#
_symmetry.space_group_name_H-M   'P 1'
#
loop_
_entity.id
_entity.type
_entity.pdbx_description
1 polymer ?
#
loop_
_entity_poly.entity_id
_entity_poly.type
_entity_poly.pdbx_seq_one_letter_code
_entity_poly.pdbx_strand_id
1 'polypeptide(L)' 'METAYDSFVSKRPCGPSKQAIRGATYDLAKDGPWKEPFENLPEYAFTDIADWERRLIQVRVRSLREN' A
#
# COMPACT_ATOMS: atom_id res chain seq x y z
N MET A 1 -1.01 -2.09 -8.39
CA MET A 1 -0.05 -1.00 -8.08
C MET A 1 0.55 -0.45 -9.36
N GLU A 2 1.13 -1.30 -10.21
CA GLU A 2 1.77 -0.89 -11.48
C GLU A 2 0.87 0.02 -12.33
N THR A 3 -0.40 -0.33 -12.54
CA THR A 3 -1.35 0.51 -13.29
C THR A 3 -1.48 1.94 -12.73
N ALA A 4 -1.54 2.08 -11.40
CA ALA A 4 -1.66 3.41 -10.77
C ALA A 4 -0.35 4.19 -10.87
N TYR A 5 0.79 3.50 -10.69
CA TYR A 5 2.11 4.10 -10.79
C TYR A 5 2.40 4.60 -12.22
N ASP A 6 2.18 3.75 -13.22
CA ASP A 6 2.42 4.08 -14.63
C ASP A 6 1.47 5.18 -15.11
N SER A 7 0.21 5.16 -14.65
CA SER A 7 -0.74 6.25 -14.91
C SER A 7 -0.28 7.59 -14.35
N PHE A 8 0.42 7.60 -13.23
CA PHE A 8 0.99 8.81 -12.64
C PHE A 8 2.25 9.27 -13.37
N VAL A 9 3.24 8.37 -13.52
CA VAL A 9 4.55 8.72 -14.10
C VAL A 9 4.44 9.07 -15.59
N SER A 10 3.51 8.48 -16.32
CA SER A 10 3.22 8.87 -17.72
C SER A 10 2.74 10.32 -17.87
N LYS A 11 2.04 10.86 -16.86
CA LYS A 11 1.59 12.26 -16.84
C LYS A 11 2.65 13.20 -16.27
N ARG A 12 3.36 12.75 -15.23
CA ARG A 12 4.40 13.50 -14.55
C ARG A 12 5.65 12.64 -14.43
N PRO A 13 6.61 12.76 -15.37
CA PRO A 13 7.85 12.00 -15.32
C PRO A 13 8.64 12.32 -14.05
N CYS A 14 8.61 11.40 -13.08
CA CYS A 14 9.33 11.46 -11.82
C CYS A 14 9.51 10.04 -11.27
N GLY A 15 10.37 9.87 -10.24
CA GLY A 15 10.68 8.57 -9.63
C GLY A 15 10.17 8.43 -8.19
N PRO A 16 8.84 8.42 -7.94
CA PRO A 16 8.32 8.15 -6.61
C PRO A 16 8.69 6.73 -6.14
N SER A 17 8.93 6.54 -4.85
CA SER A 17 9.32 5.22 -4.33
C SER A 17 8.14 4.23 -4.32
N LYS A 18 8.18 3.24 -5.22
CA LYS A 18 7.23 2.10 -5.21
C LYS A 18 7.26 1.35 -3.88
N GLN A 19 8.45 1.18 -3.30
CA GLN A 19 8.65 0.48 -2.02
C GLN A 19 7.93 1.19 -0.87
N ALA A 20 7.99 2.53 -0.82
CA ALA A 20 7.29 3.29 0.23
C ALA A 20 5.76 3.15 0.13
N ILE A 21 5.21 3.18 -1.10
CA ILE A 21 3.76 2.99 -1.33
C ILE A 21 3.34 1.57 -0.89
N ARG A 22 4.15 0.57 -1.23
CA ARG A 22 3.90 -0.84 -0.89
C ARG A 22 4.00 -1.09 0.63
N GLY A 23 5.00 -0.52 1.29
CA GLY A 23 5.16 -0.56 2.74
C GLY A 23 3.96 0.06 3.47
N ALA A 24 3.53 1.27 3.06
CA ALA A 24 2.35 1.91 3.64
C ALA A 24 1.05 1.11 3.40
N THR A 25 0.95 0.42 2.26
CA THR A 25 -0.17 -0.49 1.99
C THR A 25 -0.16 -1.66 2.97
N TYR A 26 1.00 -2.27 3.20
CA TYR A 26 1.19 -3.33 4.19
C TYR A 26 0.90 -2.86 5.63
N ASP A 27 1.30 -1.65 6.00
CA ASP A 27 1.02 -1.06 7.32
C ASP A 27 -0.47 -0.91 7.59
N LEU A 28 -1.23 -0.49 6.57
CA LEU A 28 -2.68 -0.29 6.67
C LEU A 28 -3.49 -1.58 6.48
N ALA A 29 -2.96 -2.59 5.79
CA ALA A 29 -3.70 -3.82 5.48
C ALA A 29 -3.56 -4.92 6.53
N LYS A 30 -2.41 -4.99 7.20
CA LYS A 30 -2.08 -6.11 8.10
C LYS A 30 -2.01 -5.66 9.56
N ASP A 31 -2.77 -6.34 10.39
CA ASP A 31 -2.65 -6.30 11.85
C ASP A 31 -2.25 -7.67 12.38
N GLY A 32 -1.57 -7.66 13.52
CA GLY A 32 -1.36 -8.85 14.34
C GLY A 32 0.05 -8.93 14.92
N PRO A 33 0.21 -9.54 16.11
CA PRO A 33 1.52 -9.68 16.76
C PRO A 33 2.51 -10.57 15.99
N TRP A 34 2.02 -11.37 15.03
CA TRP A 34 2.80 -12.33 14.25
C TRP A 34 3.01 -11.87 12.80
N LYS A 35 2.86 -10.58 12.54
CA LYS A 35 3.01 -9.99 11.21
C LYS A 35 4.49 -10.06 10.81
N GLU A 36 4.79 -10.88 9.80
CA GLU A 36 6.13 -10.98 9.22
C GLU A 36 6.59 -9.60 8.73
N PRO A 37 7.81 -9.12 9.09
CA PRO A 37 8.33 -7.82 8.66
C PRO A 37 8.23 -7.61 7.15
N PHE A 38 7.94 -6.39 6.72
CA PHE A 38 7.76 -6.06 5.31
C PHE A 38 9.00 -6.39 4.46
N GLU A 39 10.18 -6.22 5.04
CA GLU A 39 11.48 -6.46 4.42
C GLU A 39 11.70 -7.94 4.04
N ASN A 40 11.01 -8.86 4.73
CA ASN A 40 11.09 -10.29 4.47
C ASN A 40 10.11 -10.74 3.36
N LEU A 41 9.17 -9.87 2.98
CA LEU A 41 8.16 -10.21 1.99
C LEU A 41 8.69 -10.04 0.57
N PRO A 42 8.21 -10.86 -0.39
CA PRO A 42 8.61 -10.74 -1.78
C PRO A 42 8.20 -9.38 -2.37
N GLU A 43 8.91 -8.94 -3.41
CA GLU A 43 8.70 -7.63 -4.03
C GLU A 43 7.28 -7.41 -4.57
N TYR A 44 6.60 -8.49 -4.96
CA TYR A 44 5.22 -8.43 -5.46
C TYR A 44 4.16 -8.35 -4.35
N ALA A 45 4.51 -8.59 -3.09
CA ALA A 45 3.55 -8.54 -1.98
C ALA A 45 2.97 -7.13 -1.83
N PHE A 46 1.65 -7.00 -1.69
CA PHE A 46 0.93 -5.71 -1.59
C PHE A 46 1.02 -4.82 -2.84
N THR A 47 1.44 -5.37 -3.98
CA THR A 47 1.26 -4.70 -5.28
C THR A 47 -0.18 -4.77 -5.78
N ASP A 48 -0.97 -5.69 -5.27
CA ASP A 48 -2.43 -5.67 -5.33
C ASP A 48 -2.99 -6.08 -3.97
N ILE A 49 -4.28 -5.82 -3.75
CA ILE A 49 -4.96 -6.05 -2.47
C ILE A 49 -6.34 -6.66 -2.71
N ALA A 50 -6.72 -7.59 -1.84
CA ALA A 50 -8.07 -8.14 -1.85
C ALA A 50 -9.12 -7.06 -1.51
N ASP A 51 -10.37 -7.29 -1.88
CA ASP A 51 -11.45 -6.30 -1.63
C ASP A 51 -11.64 -5.98 -0.14
N TRP A 52 -11.43 -6.97 0.74
CA TRP A 52 -11.51 -6.75 2.18
C TRP A 52 -10.34 -5.91 2.71
N GLU A 53 -9.13 -6.09 2.19
CA GLU A 53 -7.96 -5.26 2.50
C GLU A 53 -8.17 -3.84 2.01
N ARG A 54 -8.72 -3.68 0.79
CA ARG A 54 -9.10 -2.38 0.22
C ARG A 54 -10.08 -1.65 1.12
N ARG A 55 -11.13 -2.32 1.59
CA ARG A 55 -12.11 -1.73 2.49
C ARG A 55 -11.47 -1.33 3.82
N LEU A 56 -10.62 -2.20 4.39
CA LEU A 56 -9.92 -1.95 5.64
C LEU A 56 -9.02 -0.71 5.56
N ILE A 57 -8.19 -0.63 4.51
CA ILE A 57 -7.31 0.52 4.25
C ILE A 57 -8.14 1.81 4.13
N GLN A 58 -9.23 1.79 3.37
CA GLN A 58 -10.09 2.98 3.19
C GLN A 58 -10.69 3.47 4.51
N VAL A 59 -11.13 2.55 5.38
CA VAL A 59 -11.65 2.91 6.71
C VAL A 59 -10.56 3.58 7.53
N ARG A 60 -9.37 2.98 7.63
CA ARG A 60 -8.25 3.53 8.42
C ARG A 60 -7.83 4.91 7.96
N VAL A 61 -7.64 5.09 6.65
CA VAL A 61 -7.24 6.38 6.09
C VAL A 61 -8.29 7.46 6.37
N ARG A 62 -9.59 7.12 6.31
CA ARG A 62 -10.66 8.08 6.64
C ARG A 62 -10.68 8.44 8.12
N SER A 63 -10.47 7.48 9.01
CA SER A 63 -10.41 7.73 10.46
C SER A 63 -9.26 8.67 10.86
N LEU A 64 -8.19 8.78 10.06
CA LEU A 64 -7.13 9.77 10.30
C LEU A 64 -7.59 11.23 10.10
N ARG A 65 -8.73 11.47 9.44
CA ARG A 65 -9.31 12.82 9.27
C ARG A 65 -10.13 13.29 10.46
N GLU A 66 -10.53 12.36 11.33
CA GLU A 66 -11.39 12.63 12.49
C GLU A 66 -10.56 12.92 13.76
N ASN A 67 -9.23 12.88 13.65
CA ASN A 67 -8.26 13.34 14.65
C ASN A 67 -7.66 14.68 14.22
#